data_AF-A0A932LWY4-F1
#
_entry.id   AF-A0A932LWY4-F1
#
_cell.length_a   1.000
_cell.length_b   1.000
_cell.length_c   1.000
_cell.angle_alpha   90.00
_cell.angle_beta   90.00
_cell.angle_gamma   90.00
#
_symmetry.space_group_name_H-M   'P 1'
#
loop_
_entity.id
_entity.type
_entity.pdbx_description
1 polymer ?
#
loop_
_entity_poly.entity_id
_entity_poly.type
_entity_poly.pdbx_seq_one_letter_code
_entity_poly.pdbx_strand_id
1 'polypeptide(L)'
;MTKQYFKWMSFCWATLVVLSISQLVSAQVRVEGNAPDLPLAKVDAIYETAFRVVAQEFHLPDGSRDRVPVTLVLGDRDEGVTGDEVQKIYTIYMQRWDEVRFALATSRIAVQHLVSDERKNRMVEDILRRANRIAPVSAHLMR
;
A
#
# COMPACT_ATOMS: atom_id res chain seq x y z
N MET A 1 -23.23 75.88 8.47
CA MET A 1 -22.24 74.80 8.46
C MET A 1 -21.78 74.53 9.89
N THR A 2 -22.31 73.49 10.53
CA THR A 2 -21.68 72.80 11.68
C THR A 2 -22.47 71.54 12.03
N LYS A 3 -21.73 70.44 12.13
CA LYS A 3 -21.84 69.38 13.14
C LYS A 3 -22.91 68.28 13.01
N GLN A 4 -22.39 67.04 13.04
CA GLN A 4 -22.77 65.91 13.90
C GLN A 4 -23.25 64.59 13.24
N TYR A 5 -22.32 63.62 13.35
CA TYR A 5 -22.51 62.23 13.79
C TYR A 5 -23.19 61.21 12.86
N PHE A 6 -22.37 60.31 12.30
CA PHE A 6 -22.59 58.88 12.54
C PHE A 6 -21.24 58.14 12.61
N LYS A 7 -20.93 57.63 13.80
CA LYS A 7 -19.74 56.86 14.19
C LYS A 7 -19.73 55.52 13.43
N TRP A 8 -18.62 55.19 12.77
CA TRP A 8 -17.58 54.24 13.22
C TRP A 8 -18.09 52.87 13.69
N MET A 9 -17.58 51.83 13.02
CA MET A 9 -17.36 50.45 13.52
C MET A 9 -18.43 49.38 13.24
N SER A 10 -18.38 48.80 12.03
CA SER A 10 -18.75 47.39 11.80
C SER A 10 -17.49 46.67 11.30
N PHE A 11 -16.69 46.09 12.21
CA PHE A 11 -16.69 44.65 12.48
C PHE A 11 -16.64 43.87 11.15
N CYS A 12 -15.48 43.49 10.60
CA CYS A 12 -14.60 42.43 11.10
C CYS A 12 -15.39 41.29 11.76
N TRP A 13 -15.27 40.08 11.20
CA TRP A 13 -15.96 38.82 11.53
C TRP A 13 -17.24 38.64 10.68
N ALA A 14 -17.46 37.55 9.94
CA ALA A 14 -17.11 36.18 10.24
C ALA A 14 -17.00 35.30 8.99
N THR A 15 -16.08 34.32 9.07
CA THR A 15 -16.10 32.99 8.42
C THR A 15 -16.08 32.98 6.89
N LEU A 16 -14.92 32.97 6.20
CA LEU A 16 -13.90 31.91 6.22
C LEU A 16 -14.56 30.53 6.22
N VAL A 17 -15.14 30.16 5.07
CA VAL A 17 -15.58 28.79 4.77
C VAL A 17 -14.33 27.93 4.58
N VAL A 18 -13.67 27.59 5.68
CA VAL A 18 -12.89 26.35 5.79
C VAL A 18 -13.93 25.26 5.98
N LEU A 19 -14.50 24.80 4.86
CA LEU A 19 -15.15 23.50 4.83
C LEU A 19 -14.05 22.50 4.49
N SER A 20 -13.35 22.16 5.57
CA SER A 20 -12.59 20.94 5.80
C SER A 20 -12.83 19.90 4.71
N ILE A 21 -11.89 19.80 3.77
CA ILE A 21 -11.63 18.55 3.11
C ILE A 21 -11.21 17.64 4.26
N SER A 22 -12.16 16.89 4.81
CA SER A 22 -11.85 15.69 5.56
C SER A 22 -11.04 14.84 4.60
N GLN A 23 -9.72 14.95 4.72
CA GLN A 23 -8.81 13.96 4.19
C GLN A 23 -9.17 12.69 4.95
N LEU A 24 -10.12 11.94 4.41
CA LEU A 24 -10.23 10.52 4.64
C LEU A 24 -8.93 9.96 4.05
N VAL A 25 -7.85 10.11 4.82
CA VAL A 25 -6.69 9.25 4.71
C VAL A 25 -7.25 7.90 5.05
N SER A 26 -7.72 7.20 4.02
CA SER A 26 -7.93 5.76 4.14
C SER A 26 -6.54 5.23 4.44
N ALA A 27 -6.29 4.89 5.70
CA ALA A 27 -5.05 4.27 6.10
C ALA A 27 -4.88 3.06 5.18
N GLN A 28 -3.81 3.08 4.36
CA GLN A 28 -3.52 1.98 3.44
C GLN A 28 -3.22 0.71 4.25
N VAL A 29 -2.80 0.87 5.50
CA VAL A 29 -2.64 -0.20 6.49
C VAL A 29 -3.73 -0.09 7.55
N ARG A 30 -4.61 -1.07 7.62
CA ARG A 30 -5.54 -1.27 8.74
C ARG A 30 -4.88 -2.15 9.79
N VAL A 31 -4.88 -1.74 11.05
CA VAL A 31 -4.31 -2.54 12.15
C VAL A 31 -5.42 -3.24 12.91
N GLU A 32 -5.27 -4.54 13.15
CA GLU A 32 -6.17 -5.37 13.96
C GLU A 32 -5.40 -6.08 15.08
N GLY A 33 -6.07 -6.31 16.21
CA GLY A 33 -5.47 -6.84 17.43
C GLY A 33 -5.16 -5.77 18.47
N ASN A 34 -4.66 -6.21 19.63
CA ASN A 34 -4.33 -5.32 20.74
C ASN A 34 -2.88 -4.84 20.63
N ALA A 35 -2.68 -3.61 20.17
CA ALA A 35 -1.37 -3.02 19.96
C ALA A 35 -1.34 -1.53 20.38
N PRO A 36 -1.47 -1.23 21.68
CA PRO A 36 -1.64 0.14 22.18
C PRO A 36 -0.42 1.03 21.92
N ASP A 37 0.78 0.43 21.81
CA ASP A 37 2.03 1.14 21.62
C ASP A 37 2.55 1.11 20.17
N LEU A 38 1.72 0.68 19.21
CA LEU A 38 2.15 0.60 17.82
C LEU A 38 2.29 2.02 17.22
N PRO A 39 3.48 2.41 16.72
CA PRO A 39 3.65 3.72 16.11
C PRO A 39 3.03 3.74 14.71
N LEU A 40 1.72 4.01 14.62
CA LEU A 40 0.95 3.99 13.36
C LEU A 40 1.60 4.85 12.25
N ALA A 41 2.11 6.04 12.58
CA ALA A 41 2.81 6.88 11.61
C ALA A 41 4.07 6.22 11.02
N LYS A 42 4.75 5.39 11.81
CA LYS A 42 5.92 4.62 11.37
C LYS A 42 5.50 3.43 10.50
N VAL A 43 4.39 2.77 10.83
CA VAL A 43 3.78 1.70 10.00
C VAL A 43 3.50 2.24 8.60
N ASP A 44 2.78 3.36 8.51
CA ASP A 44 2.45 4.00 7.22
C ASP A 44 3.72 4.43 6.48
N ALA A 45 4.69 5.03 7.17
CA ALA A 45 5.95 5.46 6.56
C ALA A 45 6.75 4.28 5.98
N ILE A 46 6.83 3.16 6.70
CA ILE A 46 7.48 1.93 6.20
C ILE A 46 6.73 1.40 4.98
N TYR A 47 5.41 1.32 5.07
CA TYR A 47 4.57 0.83 3.98
C TYR A 47 4.78 1.63 2.68
N GLU A 48 4.67 2.95 2.78
CA GLU A 48 4.87 3.89 1.66
C GLU A 48 6.28 3.80 1.08
N THR A 49 7.28 3.68 1.95
CA THR A 49 8.67 3.58 1.53
C THR A 49 8.95 2.26 0.82
N ALA A 50 8.39 1.15 1.31
CA ALA A 50 8.56 -0.16 0.67
C ALA A 50 8.01 -0.18 -0.76
N PHE A 51 6.79 0.33 -0.98
CA PHE A 51 6.22 0.45 -2.34
C PHE A 51 7.09 1.34 -3.24
N ARG A 52 7.58 2.47 -2.73
CA ARG A 52 8.45 3.37 -3.48
C ARG A 52 9.77 2.73 -3.88
N VAL A 53 10.45 2.08 -2.94
CA VAL A 53 11.73 1.41 -3.17
C VAL A 53 11.58 0.29 -4.19
N VAL A 54 10.53 -0.53 -4.08
CA VAL A 54 10.28 -1.60 -5.06
C VAL A 54 9.97 -1.01 -6.44
N ALA A 55 9.14 0.04 -6.53
CA ALA A 55 8.87 0.67 -7.82
C ALA A 55 10.13 1.22 -8.49
N GLN A 56 11.05 1.81 -7.70
CA GLN A 56 12.35 2.29 -8.19
C GLN A 56 13.24 1.14 -8.66
N GLU A 57 13.38 0.08 -7.87
CA GLU A 57 14.21 -1.09 -8.19
C GLU A 57 13.75 -1.75 -9.52
N PHE A 58 12.44 -1.86 -9.72
CA PHE A 58 11.86 -2.44 -10.91
C PHE A 58 11.70 -1.45 -12.08
N HIS A 59 12.20 -0.22 -11.94
CA HIS A 59 12.15 0.85 -12.94
C HIS A 59 10.74 1.09 -13.49
N LEU A 60 9.75 1.05 -12.60
CA LEU A 60 8.35 1.20 -12.99
C LEU A 60 8.00 2.69 -13.14
N PRO A 61 7.13 3.05 -14.10
CA PRO A 61 6.69 4.43 -14.29
C PRO A 61 5.93 4.92 -13.05
N ASP A 62 6.01 6.22 -12.74
CA ASP A 62 5.44 6.81 -11.51
C ASP A 62 3.94 6.52 -11.30
N GLY A 63 3.19 6.27 -12.39
CA GLY A 63 1.77 5.89 -12.36
C GLY A 63 1.49 4.42 -12.00
N SER A 64 2.50 3.57 -11.86
CA SER A 64 2.32 2.18 -11.41
C SER A 64 2.29 2.06 -9.88
N ARG A 65 2.38 3.16 -9.13
CA ARG A 65 2.46 3.19 -7.67
C ARG A 65 1.11 2.98 -6.98
N ASP A 66 0.19 2.30 -7.64
CA ASP A 66 -1.09 1.96 -7.03
C ASP A 66 -0.82 1.12 -5.79
N ARG A 67 -1.29 1.64 -4.66
CA ARG A 67 -1.17 1.02 -3.35
C ARG A 67 -2.36 0.09 -3.16
N VAL A 68 -2.17 -0.95 -2.35
CA VAL A 68 -3.22 -1.90 -2.00
C VAL A 68 -3.52 -1.84 -0.51
N PRO A 69 -4.79 -1.95 -0.12
CA PRO A 69 -5.12 -2.04 1.29
C PRO A 69 -4.49 -3.29 1.90
N VAL A 70 -3.83 -3.11 3.04
CA VAL A 70 -3.19 -4.16 3.83
C VAL A 70 -3.79 -4.18 5.23
N THR A 71 -4.12 -5.35 5.74
CA THR A 71 -4.46 -5.53 7.16
C THR A 71 -3.23 -6.06 7.90
N LEU A 72 -2.76 -5.37 8.93
CA LEU A 72 -1.74 -5.84 9.86
C LEU A 72 -2.42 -6.42 11.11
N VAL A 73 -2.33 -7.72 11.32
CA VAL A 73 -2.86 -8.41 12.49
C VAL A 73 -1.71 -8.68 13.47
N LEU A 74 -1.83 -8.13 14.68
CA LEU A 74 -0.85 -8.31 15.75
C LEU A 74 -1.35 -9.27 16.83
N GLY A 75 -0.46 -10.15 17.30
CA GLY A 75 -0.74 -11.15 18.33
C GLY A 75 -1.18 -12.51 17.79
N ASP A 76 -1.13 -12.71 16.47
CA ASP A 76 -1.35 -14.01 15.85
C ASP A 76 -0.14 -14.95 16.07
N ARG A 77 -0.39 -16.26 16.18
CA ARG A 77 0.66 -17.26 16.33
C ARG A 77 1.23 -17.69 14.97
N ASP A 78 0.43 -17.57 13.91
CA ASP A 78 0.82 -17.94 12.57
C ASP A 78 1.37 -16.70 11.86
N GLU A 79 2.69 -16.56 11.84
CA GLU A 79 3.36 -15.44 11.19
C GLU A 79 3.42 -15.63 9.66
N GLY A 80 3.07 -14.58 8.91
CA GLY A 80 3.13 -14.67 7.46
C GLY A 80 2.35 -13.58 6.72
N VAL A 81 2.23 -13.79 5.41
CA VAL A 81 1.43 -12.95 4.53
C VAL A 81 0.43 -13.85 3.81
N THR A 82 -0.86 -13.51 3.93
CA THR A 82 -1.90 -14.08 3.08
C THR A 82 -2.40 -13.00 2.13
N GLY A 83 -2.70 -13.36 0.89
CA GLY A 83 -3.24 -12.41 -0.07
C GLY A 83 -4.17 -13.08 -1.05
N ASP A 84 -5.24 -12.37 -1.41
CA ASP A 84 -6.02 -12.65 -2.60
C ASP A 84 -5.52 -11.71 -3.71
N GLU A 85 -4.78 -12.26 -4.69
CA GLU A 85 -4.25 -11.46 -5.80
C GLU A 85 -5.37 -10.88 -6.68
N VAL A 86 -6.52 -11.57 -6.77
CA VAL A 86 -7.67 -11.14 -7.59
C VAL A 86 -8.36 -9.96 -6.91
N GLN A 87 -8.62 -10.07 -5.61
CA GLN A 87 -9.27 -9.01 -4.84
C GLN A 87 -8.29 -7.92 -4.37
N LYS A 88 -6.99 -8.15 -4.51
CA LYS A 88 -5.91 -7.25 -4.06
C LYS A 88 -5.98 -6.92 -2.56
N ILE A 89 -6.44 -7.88 -1.77
CA ILE A 89 -6.55 -7.77 -0.31
C ILE A 89 -5.43 -8.61 0.29
N TYR A 90 -4.61 -7.96 1.12
CA TYR A 90 -3.48 -8.62 1.78
C TYR A 90 -3.60 -8.49 3.30
N THR A 91 -3.18 -9.53 4.00
CA THR A 91 -3.11 -9.56 5.46
C THR A 91 -1.72 -10.02 5.88
N ILE A 92 -1.10 -9.24 6.75
CA ILE A 92 0.19 -9.52 7.38
C ILE A 92 -0.09 -9.91 8.81
N TYR A 93 0.26 -11.15 9.18
CA TYR A 93 0.14 -11.65 10.53
C TYR A 93 1.50 -11.62 11.21
N MET A 94 1.56 -11.04 12.41
CA MET A 94 2.77 -10.98 13.21
C MET A 94 2.45 -11.19 14.69
N GLN A 95 3.28 -11.96 15.38
CA GLN A 95 3.08 -12.16 16.82
C GLN A 95 3.36 -10.88 17.62
N ARG A 96 4.39 -10.13 17.22
CA ARG A 96 4.80 -8.86 17.81
C ARG A 96 5.21 -7.89 16.70
N TRP A 97 5.12 -6.60 16.98
CA TRP A 97 5.62 -5.58 16.07
C TRP A 97 7.13 -5.75 15.83
N ASP A 98 7.51 -5.82 14.56
CA ASP A 98 8.90 -5.90 14.09
C ASP A 98 8.99 -5.15 12.76
N GLU A 99 9.71 -4.02 12.75
CA GLU A 99 9.79 -3.14 11.58
C GLU A 99 10.39 -3.85 10.36
N VAL A 100 11.38 -4.72 10.58
CA VAL A 100 12.11 -5.41 9.51
C VAL A 100 11.21 -6.45 8.85
N ARG A 101 10.50 -7.24 9.66
CA ARG A 101 9.55 -8.22 9.16
C ARG A 101 8.37 -7.57 8.44
N PHE A 102 7.85 -6.47 8.99
CA PHE A 102 6.79 -5.71 8.34
C PHE A 102 7.24 -5.11 7.00
N ALA A 103 8.44 -4.54 6.93
CA ALA A 103 9.02 -4.05 5.70
C ALA A 103 9.20 -5.17 4.67
N LEU A 104 9.75 -6.33 5.07
CA LEU A 104 9.94 -7.48 4.19
C LEU A 104 8.61 -8.01 3.62
N ALA A 105 7.60 -8.14 4.47
CA ALA A 105 6.26 -8.56 4.07
C ALA A 105 5.65 -7.56 3.07
N THR A 106 5.76 -6.26 3.36
CA THR A 106 5.24 -5.21 2.49
C THR A 106 5.99 -5.16 1.15
N SER A 107 7.31 -5.33 1.14
CA SER A 107 8.09 -5.42 -0.09
C SER A 107 7.67 -6.59 -0.96
N ARG A 108 7.34 -7.75 -0.38
CA ARG A 108 6.80 -8.89 -1.13
C ARG A 108 5.46 -8.56 -1.77
N ILE A 109 4.55 -7.95 -1.02
CA ILE A 109 3.25 -7.49 -1.54
C ILE A 109 3.46 -6.48 -2.67
N ALA A 110 4.36 -5.51 -2.50
CA ALA A 110 4.69 -4.52 -3.53
C ALA A 110 5.22 -5.20 -4.81
N VAL A 111 6.12 -6.18 -4.71
CA VAL A 111 6.61 -6.93 -5.87
C VAL A 111 5.46 -7.67 -6.57
N GLN A 112 4.59 -8.33 -5.81
CA GLN A 112 3.45 -9.07 -6.36
C GLN A 112 2.43 -8.15 -7.04
N HIS A 113 2.20 -6.97 -6.47
CA HIS A 113 1.17 -6.05 -6.91
C HIS A 113 1.61 -5.16 -8.07
N LEU A 114 2.83 -4.63 -8.02
CA LEU A 114 3.33 -3.65 -8.98
C LEU A 114 3.67 -4.27 -10.34
N VAL A 115 3.85 -5.60 -10.40
CA VAL A 115 4.01 -6.32 -11.66
C VAL A 115 2.63 -6.61 -12.23
N SER A 116 2.30 -6.01 -13.38
CA SER A 116 1.01 -6.23 -14.03
C SER A 116 0.79 -7.69 -14.43
N ASP A 117 -0.45 -8.15 -14.45
CA ASP A 117 -0.80 -9.53 -14.82
C ASP A 117 -0.33 -9.89 -16.23
N GLU A 118 -0.41 -8.93 -17.16
CA GLU A 118 0.15 -9.06 -18.50
C GLU A 118 1.67 -9.33 -18.46
N ARG A 119 2.40 -8.61 -17.59
CA ARG A 119 3.85 -8.85 -17.41
C ARG A 119 4.10 -10.20 -16.73
N LYS A 120 3.29 -10.59 -15.74
CA LYS A 120 3.36 -11.92 -15.10
C LYS A 120 3.17 -13.05 -16.11
N ASN A 121 2.13 -12.96 -16.94
CA ASN A 121 1.81 -13.96 -17.97
C ASN A 121 2.96 -14.12 -18.97
N ARG A 122 3.51 -13.00 -19.49
CA ARG A 122 4.68 -13.07 -20.38
C ARG A 122 5.89 -13.72 -19.72
N MET A 123 6.14 -13.44 -18.44
CA MET A 123 7.24 -14.11 -17.71
C MET A 123 7.00 -15.61 -17.59
N VAL A 124 5.77 -16.05 -17.28
CA VAL A 124 5.41 -17.47 -17.21
C VAL A 124 5.61 -18.15 -18.56
N GLU A 125 5.12 -17.55 -19.64
CA GLU A 125 5.31 -18.08 -21.01
C GLU A 125 6.79 -18.22 -21.37
N ASP A 126 7.60 -17.21 -21.07
CA ASP A 126 9.04 -17.24 -21.33
C ASP A 126 9.75 -18.29 -20.47
N ILE A 127 9.38 -18.46 -19.20
CA ILE A 127 9.91 -19.50 -18.32
C ILE A 127 9.61 -20.88 -18.90
N LEU A 128 8.35 -21.15 -19.25
CA LEU A 128 7.93 -22.43 -19.81
C LEU A 128 8.63 -22.71 -21.15
N ARG A 129 8.71 -21.71 -22.02
CA ARG A 129 9.42 -21.81 -23.30
C ARG A 129 10.90 -22.16 -23.10
N ARG A 130 11.58 -21.49 -22.16
CA ARG A 130 13.01 -21.74 -21.86
C ARG A 130 13.22 -23.10 -21.18
N ALA A 131 12.35 -23.46 -20.24
CA ALA A 131 12.39 -24.76 -19.57
C ALA A 131 12.25 -25.91 -20.58
N ASN A 132 11.26 -25.81 -21.48
CA ASN A 132 11.06 -26.80 -22.55
C ASN A 132 12.24 -26.90 -23.53
N ARG A 133 13.04 -25.84 -23.69
CA ARG A 133 14.28 -25.91 -24.49
C ARG A 133 15.41 -26.64 -23.78
N ILE A 134 15.49 -26.53 -22.45
CA ILE A 134 16.55 -27.14 -21.62
C ILE A 134 16.23 -28.62 -21.36
N ALA A 135 14.97 -28.92 -21.04
CA ALA A 135 14.48 -30.25 -20.73
C ALA A 135 13.18 -30.50 -21.51
N PRO A 136 13.27 -30.84 -22.81
CA PRO A 136 12.09 -31.11 -23.61
C PRO A 136 11.37 -32.34 -23.08
N VAL A 137 10.10 -32.18 -22.67
CA VAL A 137 9.27 -33.34 -22.36
C VAL A 137 8.95 -34.05 -23.68
N SER A 138 9.38 -35.30 -23.78
CA SER A 138 9.09 -36.10 -24.96
C SER A 138 7.61 -36.46 -25.01
N ALA A 139 6.99 -36.35 -26.19
CA ALA A 139 5.54 -36.61 -26.38
C ALA A 139 5.08 -38.02 -25.95
N HIS A 140 6.01 -38.97 -25.78
CA HIS A 140 5.71 -40.32 -25.28
C HIS A 140 5.51 -40.38 -23.75
N LEU A 141 5.85 -39.33 -22.99
CA LEU A 141 5.65 -39.21 -21.55
C LEU A 141 4.41 -38.37 -21.17
N MET A 142 3.70 -37.81 -22.15
CA MET A 142 2.48 -37.00 -21.97
C MET A 142 1.19 -37.76 -22.36
N ARG A 143 1.25 -39.10 -22.49
CA ARG A 143 0.06 -39.94 -22.69
C ARG A 143 -0.48 -40.48 -21.37
#